data_AF-A0AA88HKP9-F1
#
_entry.id   AF-A0AA88HKP9-F1
#
_cell.length_a   1.000
_cell.length_b   1.000
_cell.length_c   1.000
_cell.angle_alpha   90.00
_cell.angle_beta   90.00
_cell.angle_gamma   90.00
#
_symmetry.space_group_name_H-M   'P 1'
#
loop_
_entity.id
_entity.type
_entity.pdbx_description
1 polymer ?
#
loop_
_entity_poly.entity_id
_entity_poly.type
_entity_poly.pdbx_seq_one_letter_code
_entity_poly.pdbx_strand_id
1 'polypeptide(L)'
;MKDSRSIADIAALVRKIAIGSNSDVAQAEWLLLRTETGPREDITRIDHFWSHYFGLVNERGDSKYPELNKLIKAMLTLSPGSADVERGFSRSGRILGEDQALMSERVLDARLMVFDTLRLYGGKPERFVTTKELLNLARSARSRYQ
;
A
#
# COMPACT_ATOMS: atom_id res chain seq x y z
N MET A 1 19.81 3.41 28.40
CA MET A 1 18.94 4.60 28.20
C MET A 1 18.36 4.71 26.78
N LYS A 2 18.99 4.16 25.73
CA LYS A 2 18.44 4.21 24.35
C LYS A 2 17.22 3.28 24.17
N ASP A 3 17.13 2.21 24.94
CA ASP A 3 16.14 1.14 24.77
C ASP A 3 14.72 1.55 25.17
N SER A 4 14.57 2.28 26.28
CA SER A 4 13.26 2.73 26.77
C SER A 4 12.55 3.67 25.80
N ARG A 5 13.30 4.44 24.99
CA ARG A 5 12.72 5.32 23.96
C ARG A 5 12.10 4.52 22.81
N SER A 6 12.81 3.52 22.30
CA SER A 6 12.32 2.70 21.18
C SER A 6 11.01 1.96 21.48
N ILE A 7 10.85 1.48 22.72
CA ILE A 7 9.65 0.77 23.19
C ILE A 7 8.48 1.76 23.29
N ALA A 8 8.74 2.96 23.84
CA ALA A 8 7.75 4.02 23.93
C ALA A 8 7.30 4.52 22.55
N ASP A 9 8.23 4.60 21.59
CA ASP A 9 7.95 4.99 20.21
C ASP A 9 7.03 3.98 19.52
N ILE A 10 7.28 2.67 19.68
CA ILE A 10 6.42 1.62 19.13
C ILE A 10 5.04 1.66 19.76
N ALA A 11 4.96 1.83 21.09
CA ALA A 11 3.69 1.97 21.79
C ALA A 11 2.89 3.19 21.29
N ALA A 12 3.58 4.30 20.97
CA ALA A 12 2.96 5.49 20.40
C ALA A 12 2.51 5.26 18.94
N LEU A 13 3.29 4.54 18.15
CA LEU A 13 2.99 4.24 16.74
C LEU A 13 1.82 3.27 16.60
N VAL A 14 1.75 2.23 17.46
CA VAL A 14 0.60 1.31 17.51
C VAL A 14 -0.68 2.06 17.80
N ARG A 15 -0.66 2.96 18.79
CA ARG A 15 -1.83 3.79 19.14
C ARG A 15 -2.28 4.74 18.04
N LYS A 16 -1.36 5.24 17.22
CA LYS A 16 -1.65 6.23 16.16
C LYS A 16 -2.02 5.59 14.82
N ILE A 17 -1.41 4.47 14.47
CA ILE A 17 -1.42 3.92 13.11
C ILE A 17 -2.19 2.59 13.05
N ALA A 18 -2.01 1.72 14.04
CA ALA A 18 -2.49 0.34 13.98
C ALA A 18 -3.83 0.20 14.72
N ILE A 19 -4.92 0.52 14.03
CA ILE A 19 -6.29 0.44 14.57
C ILE A 19 -6.59 -1.00 15.02
N GLY A 20 -7.03 -1.15 16.28
CA GLY A 20 -7.37 -2.45 16.86
C GLY A 20 -6.17 -3.32 17.28
N SER A 21 -4.96 -2.75 17.31
CA SER A 21 -3.75 -3.47 17.70
C SER A 21 -3.41 -3.29 19.19
N ASN A 22 -2.84 -4.33 19.81
CA ASN A 22 -2.49 -4.31 21.24
C ASN A 22 -1.05 -3.81 21.45
N SER A 23 -0.93 -2.64 22.07
CA SER A 23 0.34 -1.96 22.34
C SER A 23 1.31 -2.79 23.20
N ASP A 24 0.81 -3.57 24.16
CA ASP A 24 1.67 -4.32 25.07
C ASP A 24 2.25 -5.56 24.40
N VAL A 25 1.42 -6.22 23.58
CA VAL A 25 1.84 -7.37 22.75
C VAL A 25 2.85 -6.92 21.69
N ALA A 26 2.62 -5.80 21.01
CA ALA A 26 3.55 -5.26 20.02
C ALA A 26 4.93 -4.90 20.63
N GLN A 27 4.96 -4.40 21.87
CA GLN A 27 6.23 -4.13 22.58
C GLN A 27 6.97 -5.42 22.94
N ALA A 28 6.25 -6.46 23.39
CA ALA A 28 6.84 -7.76 23.69
C ALA A 28 7.41 -8.42 22.42
N GLU A 29 6.66 -8.39 21.32
CA GLU A 29 7.09 -8.87 20.01
C GLU A 29 8.33 -8.14 19.51
N TRP A 30 8.39 -6.81 19.67
CA TRP A 30 9.57 -6.02 19.33
C TRP A 30 10.81 -6.42 20.11
N LEU A 31 10.67 -6.63 21.42
CA LEU A 31 11.78 -7.08 22.25
C LEU A 31 12.28 -8.47 21.82
N LEU A 32 11.36 -9.37 21.48
CA LEU A 32 11.70 -10.70 20.99
C LEU A 32 12.44 -10.63 19.65
N LEU A 33 11.95 -9.84 18.69
CA LEU A 33 12.59 -9.64 17.40
C LEU A 33 14.04 -9.14 17.53
N ARG A 34 14.31 -8.25 18.50
CA ARG A 34 15.68 -7.73 18.74
C ARG A 34 16.67 -8.80 19.20
N THR A 35 16.19 -9.88 19.79
CA THR A 35 17.04 -11.00 20.21
C THR A 35 17.33 -11.99 19.08
N GLU A 36 16.64 -11.86 17.95
CA GLU A 36 16.82 -12.73 16.80
C GLU A 36 17.95 -12.24 15.90
N THR A 37 18.77 -13.18 15.43
CA THR A 37 19.72 -12.93 14.35
C THR A 37 18.94 -12.67 13.07
N GLY A 38 19.13 -11.47 12.52
CA GLY A 38 18.41 -11.04 11.32
C GLY A 38 18.83 -11.76 10.04
N PRO A 39 18.06 -11.57 8.95
CA PRO A 39 18.38 -12.16 7.65
C PRO A 39 19.73 -11.63 7.13
N ARG A 40 20.46 -12.48 6.40
CA ARG A 40 21.78 -12.16 5.82
C ARG A 40 21.73 -10.92 4.90
N GLU A 41 22.83 -10.18 4.91
CA GLU A 41 23.01 -8.77 4.49
C GLU A 41 22.68 -8.41 3.02
N ASP A 42 22.24 -9.35 2.17
CA ASP A 42 22.05 -9.12 0.74
C ASP A 42 20.68 -8.52 0.34
N ILE A 43 19.88 -8.06 1.32
CA ILE A 43 18.54 -7.54 1.06
C ILE A 43 18.58 -6.01 0.80
N THR A 44 18.48 -5.62 -0.47
CA THR A 44 18.55 -4.21 -0.91
C THR A 44 17.28 -3.39 -0.67
N ARG A 45 16.11 -4.02 -0.49
CA ARG A 45 14.85 -3.30 -0.22
C ARG A 45 14.22 -3.69 1.12
N ILE A 46 13.74 -2.67 1.83
CA ILE A 46 13.13 -2.78 3.16
C ILE A 46 11.88 -3.68 3.19
N ASP A 47 11.11 -3.75 2.10
CA ASP A 47 9.94 -4.62 2.01
C ASP A 47 10.32 -6.10 1.94
N HIS A 48 11.38 -6.44 1.22
CA HIS A 48 11.91 -7.81 1.23
C HIS A 48 12.49 -8.21 2.59
N PHE A 49 13.10 -7.25 3.30
CA PHE A 49 13.63 -7.48 4.64
C PHE A 49 12.50 -7.87 5.61
N TRP A 50 11.41 -7.11 5.62
CA TRP A 50 10.26 -7.40 6.48
C TRP A 50 9.42 -8.58 6.01
N SER A 51 9.41 -8.88 4.71
CA SER A 51 8.73 -10.06 4.15
C SER A 51 9.22 -11.37 4.77
N HIS A 52 10.50 -11.45 5.16
CA HIS A 52 11.04 -12.62 5.85
C HIS A 52 10.30 -12.85 7.19
N TYR A 53 10.18 -11.80 8.00
CA TYR A 53 9.52 -11.87 9.31
C TYR A 53 8.01 -12.03 9.21
N PHE A 54 7.39 -11.53 8.13
CA PHE A 54 5.96 -11.72 7.88
C PHE A 54 5.59 -13.18 7.64
N GLY A 55 6.53 -13.99 7.12
CA GLY A 55 6.32 -15.41 6.84
C GLY A 55 6.66 -16.34 8.02
N LEU A 56 7.18 -15.81 9.13
CA LEU A 56 7.52 -16.63 10.29
C LEU A 56 6.24 -17.07 11.01
N VAL A 57 6.15 -18.37 11.26
CA VAL A 57 5.06 -19.00 11.99
C VAL A 57 5.56 -19.62 13.29
N ASN A 58 4.72 -19.62 14.30
CA ASN A 58 4.94 -20.29 15.58
C ASN A 58 4.71 -21.79 15.44
N GLU A 59 5.03 -22.54 16.50
CA GLU A 59 4.78 -23.99 16.59
C GLU A 59 3.31 -24.37 16.37
N ARG A 60 2.39 -23.42 16.55
CA ARG A 60 0.95 -23.57 16.33
C ARG A 60 0.49 -23.25 14.90
N GLY A 61 1.40 -22.82 14.03
CA GLY A 61 1.08 -22.38 12.66
C GLY A 61 0.59 -20.93 12.55
N ASP A 62 0.42 -20.22 13.67
CA ASP A 62 0.04 -18.80 13.68
C ASP A 62 1.23 -17.89 13.37
N SER A 63 0.97 -16.69 12.84
CA SER A 63 1.99 -15.66 12.63
C SER A 63 2.80 -15.43 13.92
N LYS A 64 4.12 -15.41 13.80
CA LYS A 64 5.03 -15.22 14.95
C LYS A 64 4.94 -13.83 15.58
N TYR A 65 4.71 -12.82 14.76
CA TYR A 65 4.60 -11.42 15.18
C TYR A 65 3.33 -10.75 14.66
N PRO A 66 2.13 -11.16 15.10
CA PRO A 66 0.88 -10.68 14.54
C PRO A 66 0.71 -9.15 14.65
N GLU A 67 1.07 -8.55 15.78
CA GLU A 67 0.83 -7.13 16.02
C GLU A 67 1.91 -6.27 15.36
N LEU A 68 3.16 -6.69 15.43
CA LEU A 68 4.27 -6.04 14.75
C LEU A 68 4.11 -6.12 13.23
N ASN A 69 3.61 -7.24 12.69
CA ASN A 69 3.37 -7.38 11.25
C ASN A 69 2.31 -6.38 10.76
N LYS A 70 1.23 -6.18 11.52
CA LYS A 70 0.20 -5.16 11.20
C LYS A 70 0.82 -3.76 11.21
N LEU A 71 1.57 -3.46 12.27
CA LEU A 71 2.21 -2.16 12.46
C LEU A 71 3.17 -1.83 11.31
N ILE A 72 4.09 -2.74 11.01
CA ILE A 72 5.11 -2.53 9.98
C ILE A 72 4.46 -2.46 8.59
N LYS A 73 3.46 -3.30 8.28
CA LYS A 73 2.72 -3.18 7.01
C LYS A 73 2.07 -1.81 6.88
N ALA A 74 1.41 -1.33 7.94
CA ALA A 74 0.80 -0.01 7.93
C ALA A 74 1.84 1.11 7.74
N MET A 75 2.99 1.02 8.40
CA MET A 75 4.10 1.97 8.20
C MET A 75 4.66 1.95 6.78
N LEU A 76 4.87 0.77 6.20
CA LEU A 76 5.40 0.64 4.83
C LEU A 76 4.39 1.09 3.77
N THR A 77 3.08 1.10 4.08
CA THR A 77 2.04 1.67 3.21
C THR A 77 1.88 3.17 3.35
N LEU A 78 2.40 3.78 4.41
CA LEU A 78 2.39 5.23 4.53
C LEU A 78 3.43 5.81 3.57
N SER A 79 2.95 6.50 2.54
CA SER A 79 3.82 7.20 1.60
C SER A 79 4.70 8.20 2.38
N PRO A 80 6.02 8.23 2.15
CA PRO A 80 6.94 9.09 2.89
C PRO A 80 6.74 10.61 2.67
N GLY A 81 5.70 11.05 1.97
CA GLY A 81 5.33 12.46 1.84
C GLY A 81 4.23 12.70 0.80
N SER A 82 4.09 13.94 0.34
CA SER A 82 3.22 14.34 -0.77
C SER A 82 3.68 13.82 -2.14
N ALA A 83 4.79 13.09 -2.22
CA ALA A 83 5.42 12.67 -3.48
C ALA A 83 4.48 11.88 -4.39
N ASP A 84 3.61 11.02 -3.85
CA ASP A 84 2.63 10.29 -4.65
C ASP A 84 1.51 11.21 -5.17
N VAL A 85 1.10 12.19 -4.37
CA VAL A 85 0.13 13.22 -4.76
C VAL A 85 0.71 14.13 -5.84
N GLU A 86 1.97 14.55 -5.71
CA GLU A 86 2.71 15.35 -6.70
C GLU A 86 2.93 14.58 -8.01
N ARG A 87 3.18 13.27 -7.94
CA ARG A 87 3.18 12.39 -9.12
C ARG A 87 1.80 12.29 -9.77
N GLY A 88 0.73 12.25 -8.96
CA GLY A 88 -0.65 12.33 -9.43
C GLY A 88 -0.90 13.63 -10.21
N PHE A 89 -0.51 14.77 -9.66
CA PHE A 89 -0.63 16.07 -10.32
C PHE A 89 0.22 16.21 -11.60
N SER A 90 1.45 15.69 -11.58
CA SER A 90 2.30 15.70 -12.79
C SER A 90 1.68 14.89 -13.92
N ARG A 91 0.99 13.79 -13.59
CA ARG A 91 0.28 12.94 -14.56
C ARG A 91 -1.01 13.58 -15.06
N SER A 92 -1.80 14.18 -14.18
CA SER A 92 -3.02 14.89 -14.60
C SER A 92 -2.68 16.09 -15.48
N GLY A 93 -1.62 16.84 -15.17
CA GLY A 93 -1.12 17.93 -16.00
C GLY A 93 -0.72 17.48 -17.41
N ARG A 94 -0.13 16.29 -17.57
CA ARG A 94 0.18 15.73 -18.90
C ARG A 94 -1.06 15.28 -19.68
N ILE A 95 -2.15 14.93 -18.99
CA ILE A 95 -3.42 14.54 -19.62
C ILE A 95 -4.21 15.79 -20.04
N LEU A 96 -4.16 16.88 -19.26
CA LEU A 96 -4.87 18.14 -19.49
C LEU A 96 -4.21 19.04 -20.56
N GLY A 97 -3.72 18.47 -21.67
CA GLY A 97 -3.20 19.26 -22.81
C GLY A 97 -4.26 20.18 -23.45
N GLU A 98 -3.84 21.06 -24.37
CA GLU A 98 -4.68 22.15 -24.93
C GLU A 98 -6.05 21.69 -25.48
N ASP A 99 -6.13 20.51 -26.10
CA ASP A 99 -7.38 19.94 -26.64
C ASP A 99 -8.30 19.28 -25.60
N GLN A 100 -7.86 19.15 -24.34
CA GLN A 100 -8.56 18.40 -23.28
C GLN A 100 -8.92 19.25 -22.05
N ALA A 101 -8.70 20.57 -22.12
CA ALA A 101 -9.09 21.53 -21.08
C ALA A 101 -10.62 21.60 -20.85
N LEU A 102 -11.43 21.08 -21.79
CA LEU A 102 -12.89 20.97 -21.68
C LEU A 102 -13.37 19.68 -20.99
N MET A 103 -12.46 18.79 -20.55
CA MET A 103 -12.84 17.59 -19.81
C MET A 103 -13.38 17.95 -18.43
N SER A 104 -14.52 17.37 -18.05
CA SER A 104 -15.00 17.46 -16.68
C SER A 104 -14.12 16.64 -15.74
N GLU A 105 -14.07 17.03 -14.47
CA GLU A 105 -13.35 16.34 -13.39
C GLU A 105 -13.65 14.83 -13.38
N ARG A 106 -14.92 14.45 -13.55
CA ARG A 106 -15.34 13.04 -13.61
C ARG A 106 -14.68 12.25 -14.74
N VAL A 107 -14.47 12.87 -15.89
CA VAL A 107 -13.82 12.22 -17.04
C VAL A 107 -12.32 12.10 -16.79
N LEU A 108 -11.71 13.11 -16.16
CA LEU A 108 -10.31 13.07 -15.75
C LEU A 108 -10.05 11.95 -14.73
N ASP A 109 -10.87 11.86 -13.69
CA ASP A 109 -10.79 10.81 -12.65
C ASP A 109 -10.95 9.41 -13.23
N ALA A 110 -11.98 9.21 -14.06
CA ALA A 110 -12.22 7.94 -14.72
C ALA A 110 -11.00 7.52 -15.57
N ARG A 111 -10.40 8.47 -16.28
CA ARG A 111 -9.23 8.21 -17.12
C ARG A 111 -7.99 7.89 -16.29
N LEU A 112 -7.74 8.64 -15.21
CA LEU A 112 -6.65 8.37 -14.28
C LEU A 112 -6.78 6.98 -13.67
N MET A 113 -7.98 6.61 -13.23
CA MET A 113 -8.30 5.30 -12.67
C MET A 113 -8.03 4.16 -13.68
N VAL A 114 -8.42 4.33 -14.95
CA VAL A 114 -8.12 3.35 -16.01
C VAL A 114 -6.61 3.21 -16.24
N PHE A 115 -5.87 4.33 -16.28
CA PHE A 115 -4.41 4.27 -16.42
C PHE A 115 -3.72 3.60 -15.22
N ASP A 116 -4.18 3.86 -14.01
CA ASP A 116 -3.64 3.26 -12.78
C ASP A 116 -3.90 1.76 -12.72
N THR A 117 -5.13 1.36 -13.01
CA THR A 117 -5.49 -0.06 -13.09
C THR A 117 -4.67 -0.77 -14.16
N LEU A 118 -4.51 -0.22 -15.36
CA LEU A 118 -3.66 -0.82 -16.38
C LEU A 118 -2.18 -0.95 -15.95
N ARG A 119 -1.66 0.02 -15.20
CA ARG A 119 -0.30 -0.05 -14.63
C ARG A 119 -0.15 -1.16 -13.60
N LEU A 120 -1.16 -1.41 -12.76
CA LEU A 120 -1.16 -2.53 -11.82
C LEU A 120 -1.03 -3.88 -12.55
N TYR A 121 -1.58 -4.00 -13.76
CA TYR A 121 -1.43 -5.18 -14.62
C TYR A 121 -0.18 -5.16 -15.51
N GLY A 122 0.79 -4.28 -15.23
CA GLY A 122 2.04 -4.18 -15.98
C GLY A 122 1.87 -3.62 -17.40
N GLY A 123 0.83 -2.81 -17.63
CA GLY A 123 0.51 -2.26 -18.94
C GLY A 123 -0.04 -3.29 -19.94
N LYS A 124 -0.41 -4.48 -19.47
CA LYS A 124 -0.94 -5.56 -20.31
C LYS A 124 -2.47 -5.63 -20.18
N PRO A 125 -3.23 -5.07 -21.12
CA PRO A 125 -4.69 -5.07 -21.05
C PRO A 125 -5.28 -6.49 -21.11
N GLU A 126 -4.56 -7.44 -21.72
CA GLU A 126 -4.98 -8.85 -21.80
C GLU A 126 -5.11 -9.53 -20.43
N ARG A 127 -4.40 -9.03 -19.41
CA ARG A 127 -4.47 -9.56 -18.04
C ARG A 127 -5.64 -8.98 -17.25
N PHE A 128 -6.34 -7.99 -17.81
CA PHE A 128 -7.46 -7.36 -17.17
C PHE A 128 -8.71 -8.22 -17.33
N VAL A 129 -9.27 -8.66 -16.19
CA VAL A 129 -10.50 -9.46 -16.18
C VAL A 129 -11.67 -8.55 -16.55
N THR A 130 -12.19 -8.72 -17.76
CA THR A 130 -13.36 -7.97 -18.22
C THR A 130 -14.62 -8.58 -17.61
N THR A 131 -15.29 -7.86 -16.72
CA THR A 131 -16.55 -8.30 -16.11
C THR A 131 -17.74 -8.03 -17.02
N LYS A 132 -18.81 -8.82 -16.89
CA LYS A 132 -20.07 -8.60 -17.62
C LYS A 132 -20.68 -7.23 -17.31
N GLU A 133 -20.50 -6.75 -16.08
CA GLU A 133 -20.93 -5.41 -15.67
C GLU A 133 -20.19 -4.32 -16.45
N LEU A 134 -18.88 -4.44 -16.61
CA LEU A 134 -18.09 -3.48 -17.39
C LEU A 134 -18.56 -3.41 -18.86
N LEU A 135 -18.87 -4.56 -19.46
CA LEU A 135 -19.42 -4.63 -20.82
C LEU A 135 -20.80 -3.96 -20.93
N ASN A 136 -21.66 -4.16 -19.93
CA ASN A 136 -22.97 -3.51 -19.88
C ASN A 136 -22.86 -1.99 -19.69
N LEU A 137 -21.94 -1.54 -18.84
CA LEU A 137 -21.66 -0.11 -18.64
C LEU A 137 -21.08 0.55 -19.89
N ALA A 138 -20.18 -0.13 -20.61
CA ALA A 138 -19.65 0.38 -21.88
C ALA A 138 -20.76 0.53 -22.94
N ARG A 139 -21.68 -0.44 -22.99
CA ARG A 139 -22.83 -0.41 -23.90
C ARG A 139 -23.79 0.76 -23.58
N SER A 140 -24.08 1.01 -22.31
CA SER A 140 -24.97 2.10 -21.88
C SER A 140 -24.31 3.48 -21.96
N ALA A 141 -22.98 3.57 -21.81
CA ALA A 141 -22.26 4.80 -22.06
C ALA A 141 -22.37 5.20 -23.53
N ARG A 142 -22.17 4.25 -24.46
CA ARG A 142 -22.29 4.52 -25.91
C ARG A 142 -23.66 5.06 -26.32
N SER A 143 -24.74 4.57 -25.71
CA SER A 143 -26.10 5.07 -26.01
C SER A 143 -26.38 6.48 -25.49
N ARG A 144 -25.54 7.04 -24.61
CA ARG A 144 -25.68 8.41 -24.09
C ARG A 144 -24.91 9.46 -24.89
N TYR A 145 -24.04 9.03 -25.81
CA TYR A 145 -23.23 9.90 -26.66
C TYR A 145 -23.65 9.85 -28.14
N GLN A 146 -24.63 9.00 -28.50
CA GLN A 146 -25.36 9.09 -29.76
C GLN A 146 -26.54 10.03 -29.60
#